data_AF-A0A1A8RIL4-F1
#
_entry.id   AF-A0A1A8RIL4-F1
#
_cell.length_a   1.000
_cell.length_b   1.000
_cell.length_c   1.000
_cell.angle_alpha   90.00
_cell.angle_beta   90.00
_cell.angle_gamma   90.00
#
_symmetry.space_group_name_H-M   'P 1'
#
loop_
_entity.id
_entity.type
_entity.pdbx_description
1 polymer ?
#
loop_
_entity_poly.entity_id
_entity_poly.type
_entity_poly.pdbx_seq_one_letter_code
_entity_poly.pdbx_strand_id
1 'polypeptide(L)'
;MERKHMSAFSLYQALRPKGPPPAEKPPIQVEVKKKRKVGAAPAVSVKALKAKRKKFRQKLLKEAQREEFLPPVTDANEMQKCVIGESLEAVLSELAKVNSSRERARKLLQWIMRPVPIKDFFRETWEKKPVFVQRSNPDYYKGLFSTAEFDRILREEDVQYGVNLDVTSYFNGKRETHNPPGRALPFTVWDFYESGCSVRMLNPQAFSSTVWNVLSILQEQFGSMAGANVYLTPPGTQGFAPHYDDIEAFVVQLEGKKHWRVYSPRSEDEVLPVLSSPNFDQSDIGKPILDVVLEAGDLLYFPRGFIHQGDCLPEAHSLHITISSYQKNSWGDLLHKVIPAALEIAMEEDVEYRRGLPLDYLTYMGVQNSDKEDARRVRFLARIENLMNKLPTYAPVDAAVDQKAREFLHDCLPPVLTPDELATSARGAPARWEDGKVKDVGTYMTTQTEIRILRAGCARLGSDGDAVHLYYTTDNSRVYHKEELKSFEIQTEHTDAVEFLIHSYPNFVTVGGLPCDSAQDRIALAELLFEKGIIRTAEPPQIA
;
A
#
# COMPACT_ATOMS: atom_id res chain seq x y z
N MET A 1 -44.75 -3.18 28.64
CA MET A 1 -43.77 -4.08 27.99
C MET A 1 -43.07 -3.29 26.91
N GLU A 2 -41.90 -2.75 27.21
CA GLU A 2 -41.06 -2.10 26.21
C GLU A 2 -40.46 -3.16 25.29
N ARG A 3 -40.59 -2.96 23.98
CA ARG A 3 -39.90 -3.80 22.99
C ARG A 3 -38.55 -3.15 22.71
N LYS A 4 -37.46 -3.75 23.20
CA LYS A 4 -36.11 -3.37 22.77
C LYS A 4 -36.00 -3.60 21.26
N HIS A 5 -35.84 -2.51 20.49
CA HIS A 5 -35.34 -2.61 19.13
C HIS A 5 -33.88 -3.08 19.20
N MET A 6 -33.57 -4.20 18.55
CA MET A 6 -32.19 -4.55 18.20
C MET A 6 -31.91 -3.97 16.81
N SER A 7 -30.87 -3.15 16.68
CA SER A 7 -30.41 -2.69 15.37
C SER A 7 -29.65 -3.81 14.64
N ALA A 8 -29.62 -3.75 13.31
CA ALA A 8 -28.96 -4.77 12.47
C ALA A 8 -27.45 -4.93 12.78
N PHE A 9 -26.82 -3.89 13.34
CA PHE A 9 -25.44 -3.91 13.82
C PHE A 9 -25.14 -5.07 14.81
N SER A 10 -26.13 -5.44 15.63
CA SER A 10 -26.01 -6.55 16.60
C SER A 10 -25.91 -7.94 15.96
N LEU A 11 -26.33 -8.11 14.70
CA LEU A 11 -26.13 -9.33 13.92
C LEU A 11 -24.75 -9.37 13.24
N TYR A 12 -24.16 -8.20 12.94
CA TYR A 12 -22.89 -8.11 12.22
C TYR A 12 -21.68 -8.60 13.04
N GLN A 13 -21.69 -8.42 14.37
CA GLN A 13 -20.63 -8.92 15.25
C GLN A 13 -20.54 -10.46 15.28
N ALA A 14 -21.59 -11.18 14.91
CA ALA A 14 -21.62 -12.64 14.89
C ALA A 14 -20.90 -13.26 13.66
N LEU A 15 -20.49 -12.45 12.68
CA LEU A 15 -19.93 -12.91 11.40
C LEU A 15 -18.43 -12.62 11.22
N ARG A 16 -17.69 -12.23 12.27
CA ARG A 16 -16.22 -12.18 12.21
C ARG A 16 -15.66 -13.59 11.95
N PRO A 17 -14.88 -13.84 10.88
CA PRO A 17 -14.19 -15.12 10.72
C PRO A 17 -13.12 -15.24 11.81
N LYS A 18 -13.13 -16.37 12.53
CA LYS A 18 -11.96 -16.78 13.33
C LYS A 18 -10.80 -17.06 12.38
N GLY A 19 -9.58 -16.72 12.80
CA GLY A 19 -8.36 -16.94 12.00
C GLY A 19 -8.19 -18.40 11.56
N PRO A 20 -7.44 -18.65 10.47
CA PRO A 20 -7.36 -19.98 9.86
C PRO A 20 -6.64 -20.98 10.78
N PRO A 21 -7.19 -22.19 10.99
CA PRO A 21 -6.46 -23.30 11.59
C PRO A 21 -5.41 -23.86 10.61
N PRO A 22 -4.37 -24.56 11.09
CA PRO A 22 -3.30 -25.10 10.24
C PRO A 22 -3.82 -26.17 9.26
N ALA A 23 -3.21 -26.22 8.08
CA ALA A 23 -3.68 -27.03 6.96
C ALA A 23 -3.15 -28.47 6.98
N GLU A 24 -4.05 -29.44 7.22
CA GLU A 24 -3.83 -30.85 6.85
C GLU A 24 -4.42 -31.15 5.47
N LYS A 25 -3.69 -31.94 4.65
CA LYS A 25 -4.08 -32.29 3.27
C LYS A 25 -4.67 -33.70 3.21
N PRO A 26 -5.90 -33.89 2.69
CA PRO A 26 -6.35 -35.18 2.16
C PRO A 26 -6.16 -35.25 0.62
N PRO A 27 -5.84 -36.42 0.04
CA PRO A 27 -5.67 -36.59 -1.40
C PRO A 27 -6.98 -36.94 -2.10
N ILE A 28 -7.25 -36.35 -3.27
CA ILE A 28 -8.33 -36.79 -4.18
C ILE A 28 -7.80 -36.87 -5.61
N GLN A 29 -7.87 -38.08 -6.19
CA GLN A 29 -7.68 -38.34 -7.62
C GLN A 29 -9.01 -38.15 -8.36
N VAL A 30 -8.98 -37.66 -9.61
CA VAL A 30 -10.18 -37.59 -10.47
C VAL A 30 -9.85 -38.10 -11.87
N GLU A 31 -10.57 -39.13 -12.32
CA GLU A 31 -10.46 -39.69 -13.67
C GLU A 31 -11.12 -38.80 -14.74
N VAL A 32 -10.53 -38.79 -15.94
CA VAL A 32 -11.04 -38.04 -17.10
C VAL A 32 -11.93 -38.93 -17.99
N LYS A 33 -13.21 -38.58 -18.18
CA LYS A 33 -14.10 -39.22 -19.17
C LYS A 33 -14.34 -38.37 -20.42
N LYS A 34 -14.15 -38.98 -21.58
CA LYS A 34 -14.22 -38.37 -22.93
C LYS A 34 -15.66 -38.05 -23.38
N LYS A 35 -15.86 -36.92 -24.08
CA LYS A 35 -17.12 -36.59 -24.78
C LYS A 35 -17.15 -37.10 -26.24
N ARG A 36 -18.33 -37.51 -26.71
CA ARG A 36 -18.64 -37.87 -28.11
C ARG A 36 -19.29 -36.67 -28.86
N LYS A 37 -19.26 -36.67 -30.20
CA LYS A 37 -19.75 -35.59 -31.10
C LYS A 37 -21.01 -35.97 -31.91
N VAL A 38 -21.60 -34.94 -32.55
CA VAL A 38 -22.77 -34.82 -33.48
C VAL A 38 -23.97 -34.14 -32.78
N GLY A 39 -24.65 -33.12 -33.35
CA GLY A 39 -24.51 -32.49 -34.69
C GLY A 39 -25.05 -31.04 -34.83
N ALA A 40 -25.41 -30.67 -36.07
CA ALA A 40 -25.91 -29.36 -36.57
C ALA A 40 -27.44 -29.40 -36.88
N ALA A 41 -28.25 -28.34 -37.01
CA ALA A 41 -28.19 -26.86 -36.86
C ALA A 41 -29.65 -26.31 -37.01
N PRO A 42 -29.98 -24.98 -37.03
CA PRO A 42 -29.22 -23.78 -36.68
C PRO A 42 -29.85 -22.93 -35.55
N ALA A 43 -29.04 -22.23 -34.75
CA ALA A 43 -29.52 -21.28 -33.73
C ALA A 43 -28.78 -19.93 -33.82
N VAL A 44 -29.50 -18.82 -33.60
CA VAL A 44 -28.94 -17.45 -33.63
C VAL A 44 -27.98 -17.29 -32.46
N SER A 45 -26.71 -17.01 -32.76
CA SER A 45 -25.62 -17.57 -31.94
C SER A 45 -24.85 -16.57 -31.07
N VAL A 46 -24.37 -17.10 -29.94
CA VAL A 46 -23.30 -16.55 -29.08
C VAL A 46 -22.02 -16.17 -29.87
N LYS A 47 -21.87 -16.64 -31.12
CA LYS A 47 -20.79 -16.17 -32.01
C LYS A 47 -20.92 -14.67 -32.34
N ALA A 48 -22.10 -14.06 -32.31
CA ALA A 48 -22.26 -12.62 -32.58
C ALA A 48 -21.58 -11.75 -31.50
N LEU A 49 -21.73 -12.12 -30.22
CA LEU A 49 -21.03 -11.47 -29.10
C LEU A 49 -19.53 -11.77 -29.11
N LYS A 50 -19.12 -13.02 -29.39
CA LYS A 50 -17.70 -13.37 -29.57
C LYS A 50 -17.08 -12.67 -30.80
N ALA A 51 -17.84 -12.42 -31.87
CA ALA A 51 -17.37 -11.71 -33.07
C ALA A 51 -17.33 -10.19 -32.87
N LYS A 52 -18.28 -9.59 -32.13
CA LYS A 52 -18.15 -8.18 -31.69
C LYS A 52 -16.94 -8.00 -30.78
N ARG A 53 -16.76 -8.86 -29.76
CA ARG A 53 -15.53 -8.88 -28.93
C ARG A 53 -14.28 -9.08 -29.79
N LYS A 54 -14.26 -10.02 -30.76
CA LYS A 54 -13.09 -10.24 -31.65
C LYS A 54 -12.81 -9.06 -32.60
N LYS A 55 -13.83 -8.39 -33.15
CA LYS A 55 -13.66 -7.17 -33.97
C LYS A 55 -13.18 -5.98 -33.13
N PHE A 56 -13.67 -5.83 -31.90
CA PHE A 56 -13.17 -4.81 -30.97
C PHE A 56 -11.72 -5.09 -30.58
N ARG A 57 -11.38 -6.34 -30.23
CA ARG A 57 -10.00 -6.80 -29.99
C ARG A 57 -9.09 -6.58 -31.20
N GLN A 58 -9.56 -6.86 -32.42
CA GLN A 58 -8.79 -6.61 -33.66
C GLN A 58 -8.68 -5.13 -34.04
N LYS A 59 -9.62 -4.27 -33.61
CA LYS A 59 -9.51 -2.82 -33.78
C LYS A 59 -8.45 -2.26 -32.82
N LEU A 60 -8.54 -2.63 -31.53
CA LEU A 60 -7.54 -2.27 -30.52
C LEU A 60 -6.15 -2.82 -30.86
N LEU A 61 -6.04 -4.06 -31.34
CA LEU A 61 -4.77 -4.62 -31.84
C LEU A 61 -4.22 -3.83 -33.04
N LYS A 62 -5.06 -3.27 -33.92
CA LYS A 62 -4.61 -2.40 -35.03
C LYS A 62 -4.25 -0.98 -34.59
N GLU A 63 -4.77 -0.52 -33.45
CA GLU A 63 -4.41 0.76 -32.83
C GLU A 63 -3.12 0.60 -32.01
N ALA A 64 -2.92 -0.52 -31.32
CA ALA A 64 -1.67 -0.89 -30.63
C ALA A 64 -0.53 -1.31 -31.58
N GLN A 65 -0.83 -1.84 -32.78
CA GLN A 65 0.16 -2.12 -33.83
C GLN A 65 0.44 -0.91 -34.75
N ARG A 66 -0.06 0.28 -34.39
CA ARG A 66 0.31 1.56 -35.00
C ARG A 66 1.32 2.32 -34.11
N GLU A 67 2.36 1.62 -33.69
CA GLU A 67 3.61 2.29 -33.35
C GLU A 67 4.29 2.66 -34.67
N GLU A 68 4.35 3.97 -34.96
CA GLU A 68 5.38 4.46 -35.88
C GLU A 68 6.73 4.18 -35.23
N PHE A 69 7.57 3.40 -35.92
CA PHE A 69 8.95 3.16 -35.51
C PHE A 69 9.70 4.50 -35.49
N LEU A 70 9.74 5.13 -34.32
CA LEU A 70 10.77 6.11 -34.02
C LEU A 70 12.12 5.36 -34.00
N PRO A 71 13.13 5.82 -34.74
CA PRO A 71 14.44 5.17 -34.75
C PRO A 71 15.05 5.20 -33.34
N PRO A 72 15.93 4.25 -33.01
CA PRO A 72 16.66 4.30 -31.74
C PRO A 72 17.43 5.63 -31.67
N VAL A 73 17.30 6.34 -30.55
CA VAL A 73 18.11 7.52 -30.29
C VAL A 73 19.54 7.06 -30.01
N THR A 74 20.37 7.11 -31.05
CA THR A 74 21.83 7.15 -30.97
C THR A 74 22.24 8.39 -30.16
N ASP A 75 23.30 8.41 -29.36
CA ASP A 75 24.57 7.69 -29.52
C ASP A 75 25.08 7.02 -28.23
N ALA A 76 25.67 5.83 -28.40
CA ALA A 76 26.50 5.20 -27.38
C ALA A 76 27.92 5.81 -27.37
N ASN A 77 28.04 7.10 -27.05
CA ASN A 77 29.35 7.72 -26.76
C ASN A 77 29.32 9.04 -25.94
N GLU A 78 28.25 9.33 -25.20
CA GLU A 78 28.37 10.31 -24.11
C GLU A 78 29.10 9.67 -22.92
N MET A 79 30.18 10.31 -22.47
CA MET A 79 30.87 9.95 -21.22
C MET A 79 29.83 9.77 -20.11
N GLN A 80 29.83 8.61 -19.45
CA GLN A 80 28.87 8.23 -18.41
C GLN A 80 28.92 9.23 -17.25
N LYS A 81 28.09 10.28 -17.33
CA LYS A 81 28.02 11.36 -16.33
C LYS A 81 27.43 10.77 -15.05
N CYS A 82 28.28 10.49 -14.08
CA CYS A 82 27.89 10.20 -12.71
C CYS A 82 26.82 11.21 -12.27
N VAL A 83 25.66 10.72 -11.83
CA VAL A 83 24.59 11.58 -11.35
C VAL A 83 25.03 12.13 -10.00
N ILE A 84 25.54 13.36 -10.00
CA ILE A 84 25.89 14.11 -8.79
C ILE A 84 24.59 14.41 -8.03
N GLY A 85 24.22 13.50 -7.14
CA GLY A 85 23.12 13.62 -6.21
C GLY A 85 23.62 14.02 -4.82
N GLU A 86 22.81 14.80 -4.12
CA GLU A 86 22.92 14.96 -2.67
C GLU A 86 22.80 13.59 -1.99
N SER A 87 23.61 13.33 -0.95
CA SER A 87 23.50 12.10 -0.16
C SER A 87 22.16 12.02 0.56
N LEU A 88 21.70 10.81 0.90
CA LEU A 88 20.44 10.63 1.62
C LEU A 88 20.42 11.42 2.95
N GLU A 89 21.53 11.48 3.68
CA GLU A 89 21.65 12.26 4.91
C GLU A 89 21.44 13.76 4.67
N ALA A 90 22.06 14.33 3.63
CA ALA A 90 21.87 15.73 3.26
C ALA A 90 20.42 16.00 2.83
N VAL A 91 19.82 15.10 2.06
CA VAL A 91 18.41 15.19 1.64
C VAL A 91 17.47 15.14 2.84
N LEU A 92 17.63 14.18 3.76
CA LEU A 92 16.79 14.09 4.97
C LEU A 92 16.96 15.32 5.86
N SER A 93 18.17 15.89 5.94
CA SER A 93 18.46 17.13 6.67
C SER A 93 17.80 18.37 6.04
N GLU A 94 17.78 18.48 4.71
CA GLU A 94 17.06 19.56 4.01
C GLU A 94 15.55 19.36 4.08
N LEU A 95 15.06 18.11 3.96
CA LEU A 95 13.64 17.78 4.15
C LEU A 95 13.17 18.17 5.55
N ALA A 96 13.98 18.01 6.59
CA ALA A 96 13.63 18.43 7.95
C ALA A 96 13.35 19.94 8.10
N LYS A 97 13.86 20.77 7.18
CA LYS A 97 13.63 22.22 7.12
C LYS A 97 12.38 22.60 6.29
N VAL A 98 11.81 21.66 5.53
CA VAL A 98 10.64 21.92 4.68
C VAL A 98 9.36 21.89 5.51
N ASN A 99 8.63 23.01 5.48
CA ASN A 99 7.48 23.27 6.34
C ASN A 99 6.26 22.34 6.12
N SER A 100 6.09 21.81 4.89
CA SER A 100 4.94 20.96 4.52
C SER A 100 5.36 19.51 4.32
N SER A 101 4.69 18.59 5.01
CA SER A 101 4.92 17.15 4.91
C SER A 101 4.63 16.60 3.51
N ARG A 102 3.59 17.10 2.83
CA ARG A 102 3.29 16.80 1.42
C ARG A 102 4.45 17.18 0.50
N GLU A 103 5.05 18.35 0.72
CA GLU A 103 6.21 18.80 -0.06
C GLU A 103 7.47 17.99 0.29
N ARG A 104 7.63 17.53 1.55
CA ARG A 104 8.70 16.59 1.92
C ARG A 104 8.57 15.26 1.18
N ALA A 105 7.38 14.69 1.18
CA ALA A 105 7.05 13.44 0.49
C ALA A 105 7.33 13.55 -1.02
N ARG A 106 6.86 14.64 -1.63
CA ARG A 106 7.09 14.95 -3.04
C ARG A 106 8.57 15.13 -3.39
N LYS A 107 9.34 15.85 -2.57
CA LYS A 107 10.78 16.05 -2.74
C LYS A 107 11.56 14.75 -2.58
N LEU A 108 11.23 13.92 -1.59
CA LEU A 108 11.90 12.63 -1.38
C LEU A 108 11.67 11.68 -2.55
N LEU A 109 10.43 11.51 -3.01
CA LEU A 109 10.15 10.69 -4.19
C LEU A 109 10.86 11.25 -5.43
N GLN A 110 10.90 12.58 -5.60
CA GLN A 110 11.66 13.19 -6.71
C GLN A 110 13.16 12.90 -6.62
N TRP A 111 13.77 12.89 -5.43
CA TRP A 111 15.15 12.48 -5.25
C TRP A 111 15.34 10.99 -5.57
N ILE A 112 14.46 10.10 -5.10
CA ILE A 112 14.51 8.67 -5.43
C ILE A 112 14.40 8.44 -6.95
N MET A 113 13.58 9.21 -7.66
CA MET A 113 13.34 9.06 -9.10
C MET A 113 14.33 9.80 -10.01
N ARG A 114 15.19 10.69 -9.50
CA ARG A 114 16.15 11.48 -10.33
C ARG A 114 16.94 10.57 -11.28
N PRO A 115 17.04 10.89 -12.58
CA PRO A 115 16.63 12.15 -13.22
C PRO A 115 15.17 12.22 -13.70
N VAL A 116 14.36 11.15 -13.54
CA VAL A 116 12.98 11.10 -14.03
C VAL A 116 12.10 12.10 -13.27
N PRO A 117 11.41 13.05 -13.94
CA PRO A 117 10.49 13.96 -13.27
C PRO A 117 9.25 13.22 -12.75
N ILE A 118 8.87 13.42 -11.49
CA ILE A 118 7.74 12.69 -10.88
C ILE A 118 6.40 12.91 -11.61
N LYS A 119 6.22 14.08 -12.23
CA LYS A 119 5.01 14.39 -13.02
C LYS A 119 4.90 13.53 -14.28
N ASP A 120 6.04 13.15 -14.85
CA ASP A 120 6.10 12.33 -16.06
C ASP A 120 6.03 10.85 -15.66
N PHE A 121 6.68 10.47 -14.56
CA PHE A 121 6.52 9.15 -13.94
C PHE A 121 5.05 8.80 -13.68
N PHE A 122 4.30 9.62 -12.93
CA PHE A 122 2.89 9.33 -12.63
C PHE A 122 1.98 9.38 -13.87
N ARG A 123 2.32 10.21 -14.87
CA ARG A 123 1.53 10.33 -16.10
C ARG A 123 1.74 9.16 -17.06
N GLU A 124 2.97 8.70 -17.22
CA GLU A 124 3.39 7.86 -18.36
C GLU A 124 3.96 6.48 -17.96
N THR A 125 4.33 6.30 -16.69
CA THR A 125 5.07 5.10 -16.21
C THR A 125 4.32 4.34 -15.13
N TRP A 126 3.76 5.04 -14.13
CA TRP A 126 3.02 4.42 -13.02
C TRP A 126 1.89 3.53 -13.52
N GLU A 127 1.81 2.31 -12.99
CA GLU A 127 0.89 1.24 -13.40
C GLU A 127 0.96 0.82 -14.89
N LYS A 128 2.02 1.21 -15.63
CA LYS A 128 2.09 1.02 -17.11
C LYS A 128 3.32 0.28 -17.61
N LYS A 129 4.52 0.64 -17.15
CA LYS A 129 5.78 0.12 -17.70
C LYS A 129 6.92 0.18 -16.67
N PRO A 130 7.93 -0.70 -16.77
CA PRO A 130 9.11 -0.61 -15.91
C PRO A 130 9.97 0.61 -16.27
N VAL A 131 10.78 1.06 -15.31
CA VAL A 131 11.82 2.08 -15.49
C VAL A 131 13.08 1.64 -14.77
N PHE A 132 14.20 1.63 -15.48
CA PHE A 132 15.55 1.51 -14.92
C PHE A 132 16.23 2.87 -14.93
N VAL A 133 16.87 3.23 -13.82
CA VAL A 133 17.69 4.44 -13.68
C VAL A 133 19.09 4.02 -13.24
N GLN A 134 20.01 4.04 -14.21
CA GLN A 134 21.43 3.90 -13.95
C GLN A 134 22.00 5.24 -13.47
N ARG A 135 22.75 5.25 -12.36
CA ARG A 135 23.33 6.49 -11.78
C ARG A 135 24.84 6.57 -11.81
N SER A 136 25.51 5.42 -11.84
CA SER A 136 26.98 5.32 -11.70
C SER A 136 27.50 6.08 -10.47
N ASN A 137 26.73 6.04 -9.37
CA ASN A 137 27.01 6.71 -8.10
C ASN A 137 26.72 5.76 -6.92
N PRO A 138 27.71 4.97 -6.47
CA PRO A 138 27.51 3.95 -5.44
C PRO A 138 27.11 4.53 -4.07
N ASP A 139 27.47 5.79 -3.78
CA ASP A 139 27.14 6.45 -2.52
C ASP A 139 25.72 7.06 -2.51
N TYR A 140 24.95 7.00 -3.61
CA TYR A 140 23.64 7.67 -3.72
C TYR A 140 22.67 7.28 -2.59
N TYR A 141 22.57 5.99 -2.28
CA TYR A 141 21.68 5.46 -1.23
C TYR A 141 22.39 5.22 0.11
N LYS A 142 23.61 5.72 0.29
CA LYS A 142 24.40 5.51 1.50
C LYS A 142 23.68 6.06 2.74
N GLY A 143 23.65 5.24 3.78
CA GLY A 143 22.92 5.51 5.03
C GLY A 143 21.47 5.01 5.06
N LEU A 144 20.89 4.55 3.94
CA LEU A 144 19.53 3.97 3.93
C LEU A 144 19.48 2.66 4.71
N PHE A 145 20.31 1.70 4.30
CA PHE A 145 20.51 0.39 4.93
C PHE A 145 21.82 -0.21 4.41
N SER A 146 22.42 -1.17 5.12
CA SER A 146 23.67 -1.85 4.73
C SER A 146 23.75 -3.26 5.31
N THR A 147 24.68 -4.08 4.83
CA THR A 147 24.97 -5.41 5.38
C THR A 147 25.50 -5.31 6.82
N ALA A 148 26.18 -4.21 7.17
CA ALA A 148 26.60 -3.94 8.55
C ALA A 148 25.41 -3.66 9.48
N GLU A 149 24.41 -2.89 9.02
CA GLU A 149 23.16 -2.70 9.76
C GLU A 149 22.35 -4.02 9.84
N PHE A 150 22.41 -4.86 8.80
CA PHE A 150 21.83 -6.20 8.81
C PHE A 150 22.43 -7.08 9.93
N ASP A 151 23.77 -7.17 10.02
CA ASP A 151 24.44 -7.93 11.10
C ASP A 151 24.14 -7.36 12.49
N ARG A 152 24.15 -6.03 12.64
CA ARG A 152 23.77 -5.36 13.90
C ARG A 152 22.38 -5.78 14.34
N ILE A 153 21.40 -5.73 13.44
CA ILE A 153 20.00 -6.11 13.72
C ILE A 153 19.90 -7.59 14.14
N LEU A 154 20.55 -8.52 13.44
CA LEU A 154 20.57 -9.94 13.83
C LEU A 154 21.17 -10.18 15.23
N ARG A 155 22.17 -9.37 15.59
CA ARG A 155 22.94 -9.51 16.83
C ARG A 155 22.23 -8.91 18.05
N GLU A 156 21.67 -7.71 17.88
CA GLU A 156 21.12 -6.88 18.95
C GLU A 156 19.60 -7.05 19.13
N GLU A 157 18.86 -7.26 18.04
CA GLU A 157 17.39 -7.29 18.04
C GLU A 157 16.82 -8.72 18.11
N ASP A 158 15.55 -8.85 18.48
CA ASP A 158 14.85 -10.14 18.48
C ASP A 158 14.25 -10.45 17.11
N VAL A 159 15.11 -10.84 16.15
CA VAL A 159 14.71 -11.22 14.79
C VAL A 159 14.24 -12.67 14.78
N GLN A 160 13.01 -12.93 14.34
CA GLN A 160 12.42 -14.28 14.29
C GLN A 160 12.24 -14.78 12.85
N TYR A 161 12.58 -16.05 12.59
CA TYR A 161 12.37 -16.68 11.28
C TYR A 161 10.88 -16.77 10.93
N GLY A 162 10.53 -16.49 9.68
CA GLY A 162 9.14 -16.47 9.18
C GLY A 162 8.27 -15.30 9.67
N VAL A 163 8.78 -14.48 10.60
CA VAL A 163 8.11 -13.26 11.09
C VAL A 163 8.85 -12.00 10.61
N ASN A 164 10.18 -12.01 10.75
CA ASN A 164 11.06 -10.89 10.39
C ASN A 164 12.07 -11.27 9.31
N LEU A 165 12.37 -12.55 9.16
CA LEU A 165 13.44 -13.02 8.28
C LEU A 165 13.12 -14.35 7.61
N ASP A 166 13.39 -14.45 6.32
CA ASP A 166 13.35 -15.70 5.55
C ASP A 166 14.73 -16.04 4.98
N VAL A 167 15.03 -17.33 4.89
CA VAL A 167 16.16 -17.90 4.16
C VAL A 167 15.63 -18.71 2.99
N THR A 168 16.16 -18.44 1.79
CA THR A 168 15.61 -18.95 0.52
C THR A 168 16.71 -19.30 -0.48
N SER A 169 16.45 -20.28 -1.34
CA SER A 169 17.29 -20.55 -2.51
C SER A 169 16.45 -20.90 -3.72
N TYR A 170 16.98 -20.64 -4.92
CA TYR A 170 16.43 -21.10 -6.19
C TYR A 170 17.54 -21.77 -7.00
N PHE A 171 17.41 -23.07 -7.23
CA PHE A 171 18.39 -23.87 -7.94
C PHE A 171 17.68 -24.94 -8.78
N ASN A 172 18.18 -25.19 -10.00
CA ASN A 172 17.59 -26.14 -10.96
C ASN A 172 16.06 -26.02 -11.11
N GLY A 173 15.54 -24.80 -11.19
CA GLY A 173 14.11 -24.52 -11.34
C GLY A 173 13.29 -24.61 -10.05
N LYS A 174 13.88 -25.06 -8.92
CA LYS A 174 13.16 -25.25 -7.66
C LYS A 174 13.49 -24.14 -6.65
N ARG A 175 12.44 -23.50 -6.12
CA ARG A 175 12.53 -22.55 -5.00
C ARG A 175 12.29 -23.24 -3.67
N GLU A 176 13.13 -23.00 -2.68
CA GLU A 176 13.05 -23.58 -1.33
C GLU A 176 13.07 -22.49 -0.24
N THR A 177 12.53 -22.81 0.94
CA THR A 177 12.65 -22.03 2.18
C THR A 177 13.35 -22.90 3.21
N HIS A 178 14.36 -22.34 3.89
CA HIS A 178 15.21 -23.05 4.83
C HIS A 178 15.03 -22.60 6.29
N ASN A 179 14.00 -21.78 6.56
CA ASN A 179 13.69 -21.21 7.87
C ASN A 179 13.68 -22.27 8.99
N PRO A 180 14.63 -22.23 9.95
CA PRO A 180 14.50 -22.92 11.23
C PRO A 180 13.36 -22.32 12.06
N PRO A 181 12.85 -23.02 13.09
CA PRO A 181 11.97 -22.41 14.08
C PRO A 181 12.75 -21.46 15.02
N GLY A 182 12.15 -20.33 15.37
CA GLY A 182 12.66 -19.42 16.42
C GLY A 182 13.58 -18.29 15.93
N ARG A 183 14.51 -17.87 16.80
CA ARG A 183 15.33 -16.66 16.60
C ARG A 183 16.40 -16.86 15.51
N ALA A 184 16.49 -15.89 14.61
CA ALA A 184 17.52 -15.79 13.59
C ALA A 184 18.80 -15.16 14.18
N LEU A 185 19.72 -16.01 14.64
CA LEU A 185 21.03 -15.58 15.15
C LEU A 185 22.06 -15.44 14.02
N PRO A 186 23.01 -14.49 14.10
CA PRO A 186 24.03 -14.28 13.07
C PRO A 186 24.79 -15.57 12.69
N PHE A 187 25.13 -16.39 13.68
CA PHE A 187 25.83 -17.66 13.49
C PHE A 187 25.13 -18.58 12.48
N THR A 188 23.81 -18.71 12.56
CA THR A 188 23.03 -19.59 11.66
C THR A 188 22.67 -18.89 10.36
N VAL A 189 22.37 -17.59 10.38
CA VAL A 189 22.03 -16.83 9.16
C VAL A 189 23.23 -16.75 8.22
N TRP A 190 24.44 -16.54 8.74
CA TRP A 190 25.65 -16.46 7.92
C TRP A 190 26.11 -17.85 7.40
N ASP A 191 25.88 -18.93 8.14
CA ASP A 191 26.09 -20.30 7.64
C ASP A 191 25.19 -20.64 6.43
N PHE A 192 23.92 -20.23 6.47
CA PHE A 192 23.02 -20.33 5.32
C PHE A 192 23.47 -19.46 4.12
N TYR A 193 23.96 -18.25 4.38
CA TYR A 193 24.43 -17.33 3.35
C TYR A 193 25.68 -17.87 2.64
N GLU A 194 26.68 -18.35 3.39
CA GLU A 194 27.86 -19.05 2.83
C GLU A 194 27.46 -20.33 2.08
N SER A 195 26.39 -21.01 2.52
CA SER A 195 25.77 -22.13 1.81
C SER A 195 24.95 -21.72 0.57
N GLY A 196 25.06 -20.47 0.11
CA GLY A 196 24.46 -19.96 -1.13
C GLY A 196 23.02 -19.46 -1.02
N CYS A 197 22.43 -19.42 0.18
CA CYS A 197 21.05 -18.96 0.36
C CYS A 197 20.95 -17.42 0.37
N SER A 198 19.89 -16.90 -0.23
CA SER A 198 19.48 -15.51 -0.03
C SER A 198 18.73 -15.34 1.29
N VAL A 199 19.04 -14.24 1.97
CA VAL A 199 18.39 -13.82 3.22
C VAL A 199 17.49 -12.63 2.94
N ARG A 200 16.22 -12.70 3.36
CA ARG A 200 15.21 -11.64 3.18
C ARG A 200 14.72 -11.13 4.54
N MET A 201 14.89 -9.85 4.82
CA MET A 201 14.26 -9.19 5.97
C MET A 201 12.89 -8.62 5.58
N LEU A 202 11.85 -9.00 6.33
CA LEU A 202 10.44 -8.77 6.01
C LEU A 202 9.92 -7.39 6.41
N ASN A 203 10.50 -6.78 7.45
CA ASN A 203 10.03 -5.52 8.02
C ASN A 203 11.20 -4.64 8.53
N PRO A 204 12.16 -4.26 7.68
CA PRO A 204 13.37 -3.51 8.06
C PRO A 204 13.08 -2.20 8.82
N GLN A 205 11.94 -1.56 8.56
CA GLN A 205 11.50 -0.35 9.25
C GLN A 205 11.18 -0.55 10.74
N ALA A 206 10.95 -1.78 11.19
CA ALA A 206 10.79 -2.09 12.61
C ALA A 206 12.11 -1.96 13.38
N PHE A 207 13.25 -2.10 12.69
CA PHE A 207 14.59 -2.13 13.29
C PHE A 207 15.39 -0.88 12.91
N SER A 208 15.50 -0.54 11.62
CA SER A 208 16.19 0.66 11.14
C SER A 208 15.32 1.93 11.23
N SER A 209 15.88 2.98 11.84
CA SER A 209 15.26 4.31 11.93
C SER A 209 15.28 5.08 10.61
N THR A 210 16.33 4.94 9.79
CA THR A 210 16.40 5.59 8.47
C THR A 210 15.35 5.03 7.51
N VAL A 211 15.20 3.70 7.47
CA VAL A 211 14.15 3.06 6.65
C VAL A 211 12.76 3.48 7.13
N TRP A 212 12.51 3.50 8.44
CA TRP A 212 11.27 4.04 9.00
C TRP A 212 10.99 5.48 8.57
N ASN A 213 11.99 6.37 8.67
CA ASN A 213 11.85 7.77 8.26
C ASN A 213 11.47 7.88 6.78
N VAL A 214 12.23 7.23 5.88
CA VAL A 214 11.99 7.22 4.44
C VAL A 214 10.59 6.70 4.10
N LEU A 215 10.16 5.56 4.64
CA LEU A 215 8.83 5.01 4.37
C LEU A 215 7.71 5.89 4.94
N SER A 216 7.87 6.43 6.16
CA SER A 216 6.87 7.32 6.79
C SER A 216 6.68 8.64 6.01
N ILE A 217 7.68 9.07 5.24
CA ILE A 217 7.59 10.21 4.32
C ILE A 217 6.95 9.77 2.99
N LEU A 218 7.33 8.62 2.42
CA LEU A 218 6.82 8.17 1.12
C LEU A 218 5.34 7.77 1.13
N GLN A 219 4.82 7.20 2.22
CA GLN A 219 3.40 6.81 2.32
C GLN A 219 2.44 7.99 2.10
N GLU A 220 2.85 9.21 2.46
CA GLU A 220 2.07 10.45 2.25
C GLU A 220 2.02 10.86 0.76
N GLN A 221 3.04 10.51 -0.04
CA GLN A 221 3.05 10.75 -1.49
C GLN A 221 2.26 9.68 -2.27
N PHE A 222 2.18 8.45 -1.76
CA PHE A 222 1.43 7.37 -2.41
C PHE A 222 -0.05 7.31 -2.03
N GLY A 223 -0.45 7.89 -0.88
CA GLY A 223 -1.82 7.73 -0.36
C GLY A 223 -2.15 6.26 -0.06
N SER A 224 -1.14 5.50 0.34
CA SER A 224 -1.15 4.07 0.59
C SER A 224 0.05 3.73 1.49
N MET A 225 -0.02 2.64 2.24
CA MET A 225 1.10 2.15 3.04
C MET A 225 2.38 2.04 2.18
N ALA A 226 3.51 2.50 2.70
CA ALA A 226 4.82 2.24 2.14
C ALA A 226 5.51 1.15 2.98
N GLY A 227 5.65 -0.06 2.40
CA GLY A 227 6.38 -1.17 2.99
C GLY A 227 7.80 -1.27 2.42
N ALA A 228 8.61 -2.17 2.99
CA ALA A 228 9.85 -2.57 2.37
C ALA A 228 10.27 -3.99 2.73
N ASN A 229 11.07 -4.61 1.85
CA ASN A 229 11.83 -5.83 2.14
C ASN A 229 13.30 -5.61 1.77
N VAL A 230 14.24 -6.09 2.59
CA VAL A 230 15.67 -6.09 2.27
C VAL A 230 16.09 -7.50 1.85
N TYR A 231 16.85 -7.62 0.77
CA TYR A 231 17.31 -8.88 0.22
C TYR A 231 18.83 -8.86 0.09
N LEU A 232 19.48 -9.82 0.74
CA LEU A 232 20.91 -10.08 0.68
C LEU A 232 21.14 -11.42 -0.02
N THR A 233 21.85 -11.43 -1.14
CA THR A 233 22.10 -12.63 -1.97
C THR A 233 23.60 -12.81 -2.20
N PRO A 234 24.16 -14.01 -1.93
CA PRO A 234 25.59 -14.29 -2.12
C PRO A 234 25.98 -14.34 -3.62
N PRO A 235 27.28 -14.25 -3.95
CA PRO A 235 27.75 -14.27 -5.34
C PRO A 235 27.34 -15.54 -6.09
N GLY A 236 26.96 -15.39 -7.36
CA GLY A 236 26.64 -16.51 -8.26
C GLY A 236 25.36 -17.29 -7.93
N THR A 237 24.49 -16.80 -7.04
CA THR A 237 23.24 -17.50 -6.67
C THR A 237 21.96 -16.71 -6.95
N GLN A 238 20.83 -17.43 -6.96
CA GLN A 238 19.48 -16.89 -7.08
C GLN A 238 18.67 -17.32 -5.84
N GLY A 239 17.94 -16.39 -5.22
CA GLY A 239 17.12 -16.68 -4.03
C GLY A 239 15.68 -17.10 -4.34
N PHE A 240 15.11 -16.53 -5.41
CA PHE A 240 13.68 -16.59 -5.71
C PHE A 240 13.45 -17.01 -7.15
N ALA A 241 12.41 -17.82 -7.39
CA ALA A 241 11.93 -18.14 -8.72
C ALA A 241 11.35 -16.89 -9.42
N PRO A 242 11.16 -16.92 -10.75
CA PRO A 242 10.34 -15.93 -11.44
C PRO A 242 8.93 -15.83 -10.85
N HIS A 243 8.48 -14.61 -10.53
CA HIS A 243 7.14 -14.32 -10.01
C HIS A 243 6.73 -12.87 -10.32
N TYR A 244 5.47 -12.52 -10.12
CA TYR A 244 5.01 -11.13 -9.97
C TYR A 244 4.34 -10.94 -8.61
N ASP A 245 4.39 -9.72 -8.09
CA ASP A 245 3.71 -9.33 -6.85
C ASP A 245 2.40 -8.56 -7.09
N ASP A 246 1.65 -8.30 -6.01
CA ASP A 246 0.44 -7.46 -5.94
C ASP A 246 0.71 -6.00 -5.52
N ILE A 247 1.97 -5.57 -5.55
CA ILE A 247 2.43 -4.23 -5.16
C ILE A 247 3.19 -3.50 -6.28
N GLU A 248 3.18 -2.17 -6.22
CA GLU A 248 4.05 -1.34 -7.05
C GLU A 248 5.45 -1.31 -6.42
N ALA A 249 6.47 -1.76 -7.17
CA ALA A 249 7.79 -2.07 -6.62
C ALA A 249 8.86 -1.06 -7.05
N PHE A 250 9.67 -0.61 -6.10
CA PHE A 250 10.87 0.20 -6.30
C PHE A 250 12.08 -0.54 -5.71
N VAL A 251 12.82 -1.26 -6.56
CA VAL A 251 14.06 -1.96 -6.22
C VAL A 251 15.21 -0.94 -6.17
N VAL A 252 15.70 -0.67 -4.96
CA VAL A 252 16.80 0.27 -4.66
C VAL A 252 18.06 -0.55 -4.37
N GLN A 253 19.04 -0.52 -5.28
CA GLN A 253 20.28 -1.28 -5.12
C GLN A 253 21.24 -0.56 -4.15
N LEU A 254 21.64 -1.25 -3.09
CA LEU A 254 22.41 -0.68 -1.97
C LEU A 254 23.89 -1.09 -2.02
N GLU A 255 24.16 -2.37 -2.27
CA GLU A 255 25.52 -2.92 -2.32
C GLU A 255 25.67 -3.93 -3.46
N GLY A 256 26.89 -4.03 -3.99
CA GLY A 256 27.26 -5.05 -4.98
C GLY A 256 26.45 -4.95 -6.27
N LYS A 257 26.21 -6.09 -6.93
CA LYS A 257 25.59 -6.16 -8.26
C LYS A 257 24.57 -7.29 -8.37
N LYS A 258 23.46 -7.06 -9.06
CA LYS A 258 22.45 -8.09 -9.35
C LYS A 258 21.97 -8.00 -10.80
N HIS A 259 21.97 -9.14 -11.50
CA HIS A 259 21.31 -9.27 -12.79
C HIS A 259 19.79 -9.30 -12.56
N TRP A 260 19.05 -8.46 -13.27
CA TRP A 260 17.61 -8.34 -13.18
C TRP A 260 16.98 -8.52 -14.56
N ARG A 261 15.95 -9.36 -14.61
CA ARG A 261 15.16 -9.64 -15.80
C ARG A 261 13.69 -9.41 -15.48
N VAL A 262 13.06 -8.46 -16.18
CA VAL A 262 11.65 -8.08 -16.03
C VAL A 262 10.91 -8.37 -17.34
N TYR A 263 9.70 -8.90 -17.23
CA TYR A 263 8.87 -9.41 -18.32
C TYR A 263 7.49 -8.76 -18.24
N SER A 264 6.85 -8.53 -19.39
CA SER A 264 5.45 -8.08 -19.41
C SER A 264 4.52 -9.13 -18.79
N PRO A 265 3.36 -8.73 -18.23
CA PRO A 265 2.24 -9.62 -17.98
C PRO A 265 1.96 -10.51 -19.21
N ARG A 266 1.74 -11.81 -19.01
CA ARG A 266 1.65 -12.78 -20.13
C ARG A 266 0.28 -12.76 -20.80
N SER A 267 -0.70 -12.18 -20.12
CA SER A 267 -2.05 -11.96 -20.63
C SER A 267 -2.70 -10.75 -19.95
N GLU A 268 -3.80 -10.25 -20.51
CA GLU A 268 -4.62 -9.18 -19.92
C GLU A 268 -5.07 -9.49 -18.49
N ASP A 269 -5.28 -10.78 -18.17
CA ASP A 269 -5.74 -11.22 -16.84
C ASP A 269 -4.62 -11.14 -15.77
N GLU A 270 -3.36 -10.89 -16.19
CA GLU A 270 -2.18 -10.66 -15.35
C GLU A 270 -1.75 -9.19 -15.30
N VAL A 271 -2.47 -8.28 -15.97
CA VAL A 271 -2.20 -6.83 -15.92
C VAL A 271 -2.80 -6.26 -14.65
N LEU A 272 -1.97 -5.64 -13.80
CA LEU A 272 -2.36 -5.05 -12.51
C LEU A 272 -3.16 -6.01 -11.60
N PRO A 273 -2.65 -7.23 -11.32
CA PRO A 273 -3.37 -8.28 -10.61
C PRO A 273 -3.67 -7.89 -9.15
N VAL A 274 -4.69 -8.53 -8.59
CA VAL A 274 -5.14 -8.31 -7.21
C VAL A 274 -4.32 -9.10 -6.19
N LEU A 275 -3.60 -10.15 -6.63
CA LEU A 275 -2.84 -11.09 -5.80
C LEU A 275 -1.54 -11.49 -6.50
N SER A 276 -0.46 -11.73 -5.75
CA SER A 276 0.82 -12.21 -6.27
C SER A 276 0.71 -13.57 -6.97
N SER A 277 1.66 -13.85 -7.87
CA SER A 277 1.69 -15.11 -8.61
C SER A 277 2.18 -16.29 -7.77
N PRO A 278 1.93 -17.54 -8.20
CA PRO A 278 2.81 -18.65 -7.85
C PRO A 278 4.21 -18.43 -8.46
N ASN A 279 5.20 -19.21 -8.00
CA ASN A 279 6.48 -19.33 -8.70
C ASN A 279 6.26 -19.89 -10.12
N PHE A 280 6.92 -19.33 -11.12
CA PHE A 280 6.88 -19.80 -12.50
C PHE A 280 8.16 -20.54 -12.91
N ASP A 281 8.03 -21.46 -13.86
CA ASP A 281 9.17 -22.07 -14.54
C ASP A 281 9.69 -21.16 -15.67
N GLN A 282 10.96 -21.32 -16.06
CA GLN A 282 11.57 -20.52 -17.14
C GLN A 282 10.87 -20.71 -18.50
N SER A 283 10.14 -21.84 -18.67
CA SER A 283 9.28 -22.09 -19.84
C SER A 283 8.08 -21.16 -19.94
N ASP A 284 7.67 -20.56 -18.81
CA ASP A 284 6.34 -19.96 -18.67
C ASP A 284 6.34 -18.44 -18.77
N ILE A 285 7.53 -17.81 -18.79
CA ILE A 285 7.70 -16.35 -18.62
C ILE A 285 8.09 -15.59 -19.90
N GLY A 286 8.48 -16.31 -20.97
CA GLY A 286 8.79 -15.71 -22.26
C GLY A 286 10.16 -15.01 -22.31
N LYS A 287 10.22 -13.86 -23.01
CA LYS A 287 11.45 -13.04 -23.13
C LYS A 287 11.36 -11.80 -22.22
N PRO A 288 12.45 -11.40 -21.56
CA PRO A 288 12.45 -10.16 -20.79
C PRO A 288 12.26 -8.95 -21.72
N ILE A 289 11.54 -7.95 -21.23
CA ILE A 289 11.45 -6.61 -21.84
C ILE A 289 12.52 -5.67 -21.30
N LEU A 290 13.15 -6.03 -20.18
CA LEU A 290 14.23 -5.31 -19.54
C LEU A 290 15.16 -6.35 -18.91
N ASP A 291 16.44 -6.29 -19.28
CA ASP A 291 17.49 -7.25 -18.92
C ASP A 291 18.76 -6.41 -18.64
N VAL A 292 19.09 -6.24 -17.36
CA VAL A 292 20.09 -5.26 -16.89
C VAL A 292 20.84 -5.77 -15.67
N VAL A 293 22.04 -5.24 -15.42
CA VAL A 293 22.72 -5.39 -14.12
C VAL A 293 22.51 -4.10 -13.34
N LEU A 294 21.93 -4.19 -12.15
CA LEU A 294 21.85 -3.09 -11.19
C LEU A 294 23.15 -3.05 -10.38
N GLU A 295 23.74 -1.87 -10.26
CA GLU A 295 24.86 -1.58 -9.36
C GLU A 295 24.41 -0.65 -8.23
N ALA A 296 25.19 -0.57 -7.14
CA ALA A 296 24.87 0.31 -6.02
C ALA A 296 24.55 1.74 -6.50
N GLY A 297 23.45 2.31 -6.00
CA GLY A 297 22.96 3.63 -6.43
C GLY A 297 21.91 3.60 -7.55
N ASP A 298 21.69 2.47 -8.21
CA ASP A 298 20.68 2.32 -9.27
C ASP A 298 19.27 2.05 -8.71
N LEU A 299 18.25 2.39 -9.52
CA LEU A 299 16.84 2.13 -9.24
C LEU A 299 16.19 1.32 -10.36
N LEU A 300 15.36 0.34 -10.02
CA LEU A 300 14.43 -0.31 -10.93
C LEU A 300 13.00 -0.22 -10.36
N TYR A 301 12.09 0.40 -11.11
CA TYR A 301 10.65 0.38 -10.84
C TYR A 301 9.95 -0.59 -11.80
N PHE A 302 8.93 -1.30 -11.31
CA PHE A 302 7.94 -1.98 -12.14
C PHE A 302 6.56 -2.06 -11.47
N PRO A 303 5.46 -2.01 -12.25
CA PRO A 303 4.12 -2.24 -11.72
C PRO A 303 3.87 -3.67 -11.23
N ARG A 304 2.84 -3.85 -10.41
CA ARG A 304 2.33 -5.18 -10.06
C ARG A 304 1.90 -5.97 -11.31
N GLY A 305 2.14 -7.28 -11.31
CA GLY A 305 1.90 -8.15 -12.46
C GLY A 305 3.06 -8.27 -13.47
N PHE A 306 4.07 -7.40 -13.40
CA PHE A 306 5.31 -7.61 -14.17
C PHE A 306 6.13 -8.73 -13.53
N ILE A 307 6.28 -9.83 -14.26
CA ILE A 307 7.10 -10.95 -13.81
C ILE A 307 8.55 -10.48 -13.74
N HIS A 308 9.26 -10.85 -12.68
CA HIS A 308 10.66 -10.52 -12.50
C HIS A 308 11.42 -11.69 -11.89
N GLN A 309 12.72 -11.71 -12.15
CA GLN A 309 13.70 -12.54 -11.44
C GLN A 309 15.04 -11.80 -11.37
N GLY A 310 15.85 -12.13 -10.36
CA GLY A 310 17.21 -11.60 -10.28
C GLY A 310 18.17 -12.48 -9.49
N ASP A 311 19.38 -12.58 -10.02
CA ASP A 311 20.47 -13.45 -9.62
C ASP A 311 21.78 -12.66 -9.49
N CYS A 312 22.66 -13.07 -8.58
CA CYS A 312 23.94 -12.40 -8.39
C CYS A 312 24.97 -12.90 -9.41
N LEU A 313 25.80 -11.97 -9.89
CA LEU A 313 26.96 -12.31 -10.71
C LEU A 313 27.98 -13.13 -9.88
N PRO A 314 28.82 -13.97 -10.51
CA PRO A 314 29.75 -14.85 -9.79
C PRO A 314 30.73 -14.13 -8.84
N GLU A 315 31.06 -12.86 -9.13
CA GLU A 315 32.10 -12.10 -8.44
C GLU A 315 31.60 -11.12 -7.36
N ALA A 316 30.29 -10.93 -7.22
CA ALA A 316 29.71 -9.92 -6.32
C ALA A 316 28.45 -10.41 -5.62
N HIS A 317 28.32 -10.08 -4.33
CA HIS A 317 27.03 -10.18 -3.64
C HIS A 317 26.07 -9.09 -4.12
N SER A 318 24.84 -9.12 -3.61
CA SER A 318 23.92 -7.98 -3.74
C SER A 318 23.17 -7.77 -2.45
N LEU A 319 23.08 -6.49 -2.05
CA LEU A 319 22.07 -6.00 -1.13
C LEU A 319 21.16 -5.03 -1.89
N HIS A 320 19.85 -5.22 -1.80
CA HIS A 320 18.87 -4.22 -2.22
C HIS A 320 17.71 -4.13 -1.23
N ILE A 321 17.05 -2.98 -1.23
CA ILE A 321 15.77 -2.78 -0.55
C ILE A 321 14.69 -2.55 -1.59
N THR A 322 13.66 -3.38 -1.59
CA THR A 322 12.46 -3.15 -2.41
C THR A 322 11.49 -2.34 -1.56
N ILE A 323 11.25 -1.09 -1.93
CA ILE A 323 10.17 -0.27 -1.36
C ILE A 323 8.88 -0.62 -2.13
N SER A 324 7.80 -0.91 -1.41
CA SER A 324 6.53 -1.36 -1.99
C SER A 324 5.36 -0.50 -1.54
N SER A 325 4.36 -0.33 -2.39
CA SER A 325 3.11 0.39 -2.04
C SER A 325 1.94 -0.06 -2.92
N TYR A 326 0.77 0.56 -2.70
CA TYR A 326 -0.43 0.43 -3.54
C TYR A 326 -1.16 -0.93 -3.51
N GLN A 327 -0.83 -1.80 -2.55
CA GLN A 327 -1.58 -3.04 -2.32
C GLN A 327 -3.06 -2.73 -2.04
N LYS A 328 -3.99 -3.42 -2.70
CA LYS A 328 -5.46 -3.25 -2.52
C LYS A 328 -5.94 -1.78 -2.61
N ASN A 329 -5.30 -1.00 -3.48
CA ASN A 329 -5.59 0.42 -3.67
C ASN A 329 -6.23 0.75 -5.03
N SER A 330 -7.05 -0.15 -5.57
CA SER A 330 -7.71 0.01 -6.87
C SER A 330 -9.12 0.61 -6.77
N TRP A 331 -9.66 1.00 -7.93
CA TRP A 331 -11.08 1.32 -8.08
C TRP A 331 -12.01 0.15 -7.69
N GLY A 332 -11.56 -1.10 -7.86
CA GLY A 332 -12.30 -2.28 -7.42
C GLY A 332 -12.44 -2.33 -5.90
N ASP A 333 -11.35 -2.04 -5.18
CA ASP A 333 -11.33 -2.01 -3.70
C ASP A 333 -12.24 -0.90 -3.15
N LEU A 334 -12.28 0.26 -3.80
CA LEU A 334 -13.24 1.32 -3.45
C LEU A 334 -14.69 0.91 -3.75
N LEU A 335 -14.95 0.31 -4.92
CA LEU A 335 -16.29 -0.17 -5.27
C LEU A 335 -16.78 -1.32 -4.35
N HIS A 336 -15.86 -2.10 -3.78
CA HIS A 336 -16.17 -3.06 -2.71
C HIS A 336 -16.69 -2.41 -1.41
N LYS A 337 -16.46 -1.10 -1.20
CA LYS A 337 -17.08 -0.30 -0.12
C LYS A 337 -18.36 0.40 -0.60
N VAL A 338 -18.31 1.04 -1.77
CA VAL A 338 -19.43 1.82 -2.32
C VAL A 338 -20.66 0.95 -2.63
N ILE A 339 -20.50 -0.20 -3.28
CA ILE A 339 -21.64 -1.00 -3.78
C ILE A 339 -22.49 -1.59 -2.65
N PRO A 340 -21.93 -2.20 -1.58
CA PRO A 340 -22.73 -2.67 -0.45
C PRO A 340 -23.49 -1.55 0.25
N ALA A 341 -22.82 -0.44 0.56
CA ALA A 341 -23.45 0.70 1.23
C ALA A 341 -24.55 1.35 0.38
N ALA A 342 -24.33 1.49 -0.94
CA ALA A 342 -25.36 1.96 -1.87
C ALA A 342 -26.59 1.05 -1.91
N LEU A 343 -26.39 -0.28 -1.80
CA LEU A 343 -27.48 -1.25 -1.80
C LEU A 343 -28.27 -1.21 -0.49
N GLU A 344 -27.60 -1.03 0.65
CA GLU A 344 -28.23 -0.84 1.96
C GLU A 344 -29.13 0.41 1.95
N ILE A 345 -28.59 1.58 1.56
CA ILE A 345 -29.36 2.83 1.42
C ILE A 345 -30.53 2.66 0.45
N ALA A 346 -30.30 2.07 -0.73
CA ALA A 346 -31.36 1.83 -1.71
C ALA A 346 -32.46 0.90 -1.16
N MET A 347 -32.11 -0.07 -0.31
CA MET A 347 -33.07 -0.96 0.36
C MET A 347 -33.84 -0.27 1.49
N GLU A 348 -33.34 0.82 2.08
CA GLU A 348 -34.06 1.63 3.07
C GLU A 348 -34.98 2.66 2.41
N GLU A 349 -34.50 3.35 1.37
CA GLU A 349 -35.24 4.45 0.73
C GLU A 349 -36.23 3.95 -0.34
N ASP A 350 -35.86 2.99 -1.18
CA ASP A 350 -36.63 2.65 -2.38
C ASP A 350 -37.30 1.26 -2.34
N VAL A 351 -38.64 1.30 -2.43
CA VAL A 351 -39.50 0.11 -2.48
C VAL A 351 -39.20 -0.79 -3.69
N GLU A 352 -38.63 -0.25 -4.78
CA GLU A 352 -38.26 -1.06 -5.96
C GLU A 352 -37.16 -2.09 -5.65
N TYR A 353 -36.29 -1.84 -4.66
CA TYR A 353 -35.28 -2.79 -4.15
C TYR A 353 -35.87 -3.71 -3.06
N ARG A 354 -36.90 -3.27 -2.33
CA ARG A 354 -37.62 -4.09 -1.33
C ARG A 354 -38.65 -5.06 -1.91
N ARG A 355 -39.06 -4.92 -3.17
CA ARG A 355 -40.03 -5.83 -3.80
C ARG A 355 -39.48 -7.25 -3.89
N GLY A 356 -40.25 -8.21 -3.38
CA GLY A 356 -39.92 -9.62 -3.44
C GLY A 356 -39.71 -10.16 -4.86
N LEU A 357 -38.83 -11.15 -4.99
CA LEU A 357 -38.58 -11.84 -6.26
C LEU A 357 -39.85 -12.59 -6.74
N PRO A 358 -40.01 -12.82 -8.07
CA PRO A 358 -41.06 -13.69 -8.59
C PRO A 358 -40.98 -15.08 -7.95
N LEU A 359 -42.09 -15.59 -7.42
CA LEU A 359 -42.11 -16.84 -6.63
C LEU A 359 -41.59 -18.07 -7.40
N ASP A 360 -41.68 -18.05 -8.73
CA ASP A 360 -41.28 -19.10 -9.65
C ASP A 360 -39.88 -18.92 -10.25
N TYR A 361 -39.08 -17.94 -9.79
CA TYR A 361 -37.81 -17.57 -10.43
C TYR A 361 -36.80 -18.72 -10.54
N LEU A 362 -36.80 -19.65 -9.58
CA LEU A 362 -35.94 -20.86 -9.59
C LEU A 362 -36.23 -21.81 -10.78
N THR A 363 -37.38 -21.65 -11.44
CA THR A 363 -37.76 -22.45 -12.62
C THR A 363 -37.20 -21.92 -13.95
N TYR A 364 -36.58 -20.74 -13.97
CA TYR A 364 -35.97 -20.13 -15.17
C TYR A 364 -34.66 -19.34 -14.92
N MET A 365 -34.26 -19.16 -13.66
CA MET A 365 -32.98 -18.58 -13.24
C MET A 365 -32.03 -19.65 -12.64
N GLY A 366 -30.78 -19.26 -12.37
CA GLY A 366 -29.72 -20.17 -11.90
C GLY A 366 -29.03 -20.96 -13.03
N VAL A 367 -27.94 -21.64 -12.68
CA VAL A 367 -27.07 -22.37 -13.64
C VAL A 367 -27.83 -23.47 -14.37
N GLN A 368 -28.71 -24.22 -13.70
CA GLN A 368 -29.52 -25.28 -14.31
C GLN A 368 -30.45 -24.79 -15.44
N ASN A 369 -30.78 -23.50 -15.45
CA ASN A 369 -31.65 -22.85 -16.45
C ASN A 369 -30.87 -21.87 -17.34
N SER A 370 -29.53 -21.92 -17.38
CA SER A 370 -28.72 -20.89 -18.05
C SER A 370 -28.99 -20.80 -19.56
N ASP A 371 -29.17 -21.94 -20.21
CA ASP A 371 -29.44 -22.09 -21.64
C ASP A 371 -30.95 -22.19 -21.97
N LYS A 372 -31.83 -22.01 -20.98
CA LYS A 372 -33.29 -22.12 -21.16
C LYS A 372 -33.85 -20.87 -21.82
N GLU A 373 -34.43 -21.01 -23.01
CA GLU A 373 -35.16 -19.94 -23.69
C GLU A 373 -36.50 -19.69 -22.99
N ASP A 374 -36.54 -18.67 -22.14
CA ASP A 374 -37.73 -18.28 -21.37
C ASP A 374 -37.88 -16.76 -21.34
N ALA A 375 -39.04 -16.24 -21.76
CA ALA A 375 -39.30 -14.80 -21.78
C ALA A 375 -39.28 -14.16 -20.37
N ARG A 376 -39.50 -14.95 -19.30
CA ARG A 376 -39.37 -14.49 -17.91
C ARG A 376 -37.91 -14.22 -17.55
N ARG A 377 -36.96 -15.03 -18.05
CA ARG A 377 -35.51 -14.84 -17.85
C ARG A 377 -35.04 -13.51 -18.45
N VAL A 378 -35.52 -13.16 -19.64
CA VAL A 378 -35.22 -11.86 -20.27
C VAL A 378 -35.73 -10.69 -19.42
N ARG A 379 -36.99 -10.76 -18.96
CA ARG A 379 -37.57 -9.72 -18.07
C ARG A 379 -36.86 -9.62 -16.73
N PHE A 380 -36.44 -10.75 -16.14
CA PHE A 380 -35.70 -10.78 -14.88
C PHE A 380 -34.34 -10.08 -15.03
N LEU A 381 -33.58 -10.40 -16.08
CA LEU A 381 -32.29 -9.75 -16.36
C LEU A 381 -32.45 -8.25 -16.61
N ALA A 382 -33.46 -7.83 -17.39
CA ALA A 382 -33.77 -6.41 -17.61
C ALA A 382 -34.16 -5.68 -16.30
N ARG A 383 -34.82 -6.37 -15.36
CA ARG A 383 -35.11 -5.80 -14.03
C ARG A 383 -33.84 -5.63 -13.19
N ILE A 384 -32.93 -6.60 -13.20
CA ILE A 384 -31.62 -6.46 -12.54
C ILE A 384 -30.82 -5.30 -13.16
N GLU A 385 -30.76 -5.22 -14.49
CA GLU A 385 -30.08 -4.13 -15.20
C GLU A 385 -30.65 -2.75 -14.83
N ASN A 386 -31.97 -2.61 -14.75
CA ASN A 386 -32.63 -1.38 -14.31
C ASN A 386 -32.24 -0.98 -12.87
N LEU A 387 -32.28 -1.93 -11.92
CA LEU A 387 -31.88 -1.68 -10.53
C LEU A 387 -30.38 -1.38 -10.40
N MET A 388 -29.53 -2.03 -11.19
CA MET A 388 -28.08 -1.74 -11.22
C MET A 388 -27.77 -0.37 -11.84
N ASN A 389 -28.53 0.06 -12.85
CA ASN A 389 -28.39 1.40 -13.45
C ASN A 389 -28.92 2.51 -12.53
N LYS A 390 -29.86 2.19 -11.64
CA LYS A 390 -30.37 3.12 -10.63
C LYS A 390 -29.46 3.19 -9.38
N LEU A 391 -28.78 2.10 -9.02
CA LEU A 391 -27.97 1.99 -7.80
C LEU A 391 -26.98 3.16 -7.55
N PRO A 392 -26.31 3.75 -8.57
CA PRO A 392 -25.42 4.89 -8.37
C PRO A 392 -26.07 6.14 -7.77
N THR A 393 -27.41 6.30 -7.82
CA THR A 393 -28.09 7.44 -7.18
C THR A 393 -28.08 7.36 -5.65
N TYR A 394 -27.76 6.19 -5.10
CA TYR A 394 -27.68 5.93 -3.66
C TYR A 394 -26.24 5.75 -3.17
N ALA A 395 -25.23 6.00 -4.02
CA ALA A 395 -23.83 5.69 -3.71
C ALA A 395 -23.22 6.69 -2.70
N PRO A 396 -22.88 6.26 -1.47
CA PRO A 396 -22.30 7.13 -0.46
C PRO A 396 -20.78 7.18 -0.63
N VAL A 397 -20.33 7.83 -1.72
CA VAL A 397 -18.92 7.79 -2.16
C VAL A 397 -17.98 8.32 -1.07
N ASP A 398 -18.31 9.42 -0.41
CA ASP A 398 -17.45 10.02 0.60
C ASP A 398 -17.31 9.12 1.85
N ALA A 399 -18.41 8.54 2.33
CA ALA A 399 -18.37 7.58 3.45
C ALA A 399 -17.57 6.30 3.09
N ALA A 400 -17.65 5.84 1.84
CA ALA A 400 -16.83 4.73 1.35
C ALA A 400 -15.33 5.10 1.26
N VAL A 401 -15.01 6.34 0.90
CA VAL A 401 -13.65 6.89 0.93
C VAL A 401 -13.15 7.02 2.37
N ASP A 402 -13.98 7.43 3.33
CA ASP A 402 -13.62 7.49 4.75
C ASP A 402 -13.36 6.11 5.35
N GLN A 403 -14.18 5.09 5.01
CA GLN A 403 -13.89 3.71 5.41
C GLN A 403 -12.55 3.21 4.86
N LYS A 404 -12.21 3.55 3.60
CA LYS A 404 -10.92 3.19 3.00
C LYS A 404 -9.76 4.00 3.59
N ALA A 405 -9.99 5.25 3.96
CA ALA A 405 -9.00 6.08 4.65
C ALA A 405 -8.76 5.59 6.08
N ARG A 406 -9.79 5.11 6.78
CA ARG A 406 -9.68 4.47 8.10
C ARG A 406 -8.75 3.25 8.07
N GLU A 407 -8.87 2.43 7.03
CA GLU A 407 -7.95 1.30 6.79
C GLU A 407 -6.52 1.82 6.53
N PHE A 408 -6.34 2.77 5.62
CA PHE A 408 -5.03 3.38 5.34
C PHE A 408 -4.37 4.01 6.57
N LEU A 409 -5.11 4.69 7.46
CA LEU A 409 -4.56 5.25 8.70
C LEU A 409 -4.16 4.16 9.71
N HIS A 410 -4.77 2.97 9.68
CA HIS A 410 -4.31 1.82 10.47
C HIS A 410 -3.01 1.23 9.92
N ASP A 411 -2.88 1.18 8.58
CA ASP A 411 -1.71 0.62 7.88
C ASP A 411 -0.47 1.53 7.97
N CYS A 412 -0.67 2.84 8.16
CA CYS A 412 0.38 3.86 8.19
C CYS A 412 1.45 3.61 9.26
N LEU A 413 2.72 3.85 8.90
CA LEU A 413 3.77 4.02 9.89
C LEU A 413 3.57 5.34 10.67
N PRO A 414 3.95 5.40 11.96
CA PRO A 414 3.98 6.65 12.70
C PRO A 414 5.01 7.63 12.09
N PRO A 415 4.81 8.96 12.20
CA PRO A 415 5.74 9.94 11.65
C PRO A 415 7.00 10.08 12.51
N VAL A 416 8.18 9.96 11.88
CA VAL A 416 9.47 10.37 12.45
C VAL A 416 9.55 11.89 12.48
N LEU A 417 9.47 12.51 13.66
CA LEU A 417 9.48 13.97 13.79
C LEU A 417 10.80 14.60 13.37
N THR A 418 10.73 15.81 12.80
CA THR A 418 11.91 16.69 12.72
C THR A 418 12.27 17.19 14.13
N PRO A 419 13.50 17.69 14.38
CA PRO A 419 13.87 18.23 15.70
C PRO A 419 12.94 19.37 16.17
N ASP A 420 12.49 20.21 15.23
CA ASP A 420 11.54 21.30 15.45
C ASP A 420 10.11 20.78 15.73
N GLU A 421 9.62 19.78 15.00
CA GLU A 421 8.34 19.12 15.30
C GLU A 421 8.35 18.40 16.65
N LEU A 422 9.50 17.83 17.06
CA LEU A 422 9.66 17.21 18.37
C LEU A 422 9.58 18.27 19.48
N ALA A 423 10.39 19.33 19.41
CA ALA A 423 10.47 20.39 20.43
C ALA A 423 9.18 21.21 20.64
N THR A 424 8.20 21.08 19.74
CA THR A 424 6.94 21.85 19.75
C THR A 424 5.68 20.97 19.79
N SER A 425 5.82 19.68 20.07
CA SER A 425 4.70 18.74 20.26
C SER A 425 4.77 18.08 21.64
N ALA A 426 3.70 17.41 22.07
CA ALA A 426 3.67 16.72 23.36
C ALA A 426 4.81 15.69 23.54
N ARG A 427 5.37 15.14 22.46
CA ARG A 427 6.51 14.20 22.51
C ARG A 427 7.84 14.85 22.91
N GLY A 428 7.96 16.18 22.81
CA GLY A 428 9.11 16.95 23.32
C GLY A 428 8.78 17.85 24.50
N ALA A 429 7.63 17.65 25.16
CA ALA A 429 7.27 18.41 26.35
C ALA A 429 8.31 18.22 27.47
N PRO A 430 8.64 19.26 28.25
CA PRO A 430 9.73 19.23 29.25
C PRO A 430 9.40 18.42 30.53
N ALA A 431 8.16 17.92 30.64
CA ALA A 431 7.63 17.20 31.79
C ALA A 431 8.51 15.99 32.15
N ARG A 432 9.04 15.96 33.39
CA ARG A 432 9.99 14.94 33.82
C ARG A 432 9.94 14.66 35.32
N TRP A 433 10.54 13.55 35.71
CA TRP A 433 10.86 13.24 37.10
C TRP A 433 12.27 13.74 37.44
N GLU A 434 12.39 14.65 38.40
CA GLU A 434 13.66 15.27 38.79
C GLU A 434 13.63 15.62 40.29
N ASP A 435 14.70 15.29 41.01
CA ASP A 435 14.83 15.50 42.47
C ASP A 435 13.71 14.86 43.32
N GLY A 436 13.17 13.72 42.90
CA GLY A 436 12.12 13.00 43.63
C GLY A 436 10.72 13.61 43.50
N LYS A 437 10.52 14.51 42.54
CA LYS A 437 9.22 15.13 42.21
C LYS A 437 9.02 15.22 40.70
N VAL A 438 7.77 15.36 40.28
CA VAL A 438 7.46 15.72 38.90
C VAL A 438 7.71 17.23 38.73
N LYS A 439 8.36 17.61 37.64
CA LYS A 439 8.56 19.01 37.23
C LYS A 439 8.00 19.23 35.83
N ASP A 440 7.70 20.49 35.54
CA ASP A 440 7.41 21.00 34.21
C ASP A 440 6.20 20.30 33.55
N VAL A 441 5.17 20.05 34.37
CA VAL A 441 3.93 19.34 34.00
C VAL A 441 2.88 20.31 33.51
N GLY A 442 2.13 19.91 32.49
CA GLY A 442 1.07 20.71 31.90
C GLY A 442 1.57 21.61 30.78
N THR A 443 0.66 21.96 29.88
CA THR A 443 0.93 22.80 28.71
C THR A 443 0.11 24.07 28.85
N TYR A 444 0.73 25.24 28.99
CA TYR A 444 -0.03 26.48 29.08
C TYR A 444 -0.49 26.94 27.69
N MET A 445 -1.74 26.62 27.32
CA MET A 445 -2.37 27.11 26.09
C MET A 445 -3.29 28.31 26.37
N THR A 446 -3.27 29.28 25.46
CA THR A 446 -4.13 30.48 25.50
C THR A 446 -4.76 30.69 24.14
N THR A 447 -5.74 31.60 24.05
CA THR A 447 -6.31 32.02 22.75
C THR A 447 -5.29 32.67 21.80
N GLN A 448 -4.12 33.10 22.28
CA GLN A 448 -3.05 33.63 21.44
C GLN A 448 -2.03 32.57 21.00
N THR A 449 -2.07 31.37 21.59
CA THR A 449 -1.16 30.28 21.21
C THR A 449 -1.40 29.88 19.75
N GLU A 450 -0.34 29.90 18.95
CA GLU A 450 -0.38 29.47 17.56
C GLU A 450 -0.17 27.95 17.46
N ILE A 451 -1.08 27.27 16.76
CA ILE A 451 -1.12 25.81 16.59
C ILE A 451 -1.32 25.42 15.13
N ARG A 452 -0.96 24.18 14.79
CA ARG A 452 -1.31 23.52 13.51
C ARG A 452 -1.28 22.01 13.64
N ILE A 453 -1.97 21.31 12.72
CA ILE A 453 -1.81 19.87 12.54
C ILE A 453 -0.32 19.53 12.31
N LEU A 454 0.15 18.47 12.96
CA LEU A 454 1.55 18.04 12.96
C LEU A 454 2.04 17.70 11.54
N ARG A 455 1.29 16.88 10.79
CA ARG A 455 1.54 16.54 9.37
C ARG A 455 0.23 16.34 8.62
N ALA A 456 0.22 16.67 7.33
CA ALA A 456 -0.99 16.72 6.51
C ALA A 456 -1.73 15.37 6.34
N GLY A 457 -1.06 14.25 6.67
CA GLY A 457 -1.61 12.90 6.62
C GLY A 457 -1.58 12.16 7.96
N CYS A 458 -1.35 12.85 9.10
CA CYS A 458 -1.32 12.18 10.41
C CYS A 458 -2.68 12.11 11.13
N ALA A 459 -3.71 12.77 10.62
CA ALA A 459 -5.06 12.73 11.16
C ALA A 459 -6.13 12.92 10.06
N ARG A 460 -7.31 12.33 10.26
CA ARG A 460 -8.47 12.46 9.36
C ARG A 460 -9.78 12.30 10.14
N LEU A 461 -10.75 13.19 9.91
CA LEU A 461 -12.13 12.99 10.33
C LEU A 461 -12.82 11.92 9.47
N GLY A 462 -13.71 11.13 10.05
CA GLY A 462 -14.59 10.22 9.33
C GLY A 462 -15.80 9.83 10.17
N SER A 463 -16.92 9.52 9.51
CA SER A 463 -18.14 9.01 10.18
C SER A 463 -18.00 7.51 10.50
N ASP A 464 -18.45 7.12 11.69
CA ASP A 464 -18.66 5.72 12.10
C ASP A 464 -20.11 5.58 12.62
N GLY A 465 -21.06 5.51 11.69
CA GLY A 465 -22.49 5.64 12.00
C GLY A 465 -22.85 7.08 12.35
N ASP A 466 -23.57 7.26 13.46
CA ASP A 466 -24.03 8.57 13.92
C ASP A 466 -22.93 9.42 14.59
N ALA A 467 -21.74 8.86 14.82
CA ALA A 467 -20.61 9.52 15.48
C ALA A 467 -19.53 9.97 14.48
N VAL A 468 -18.87 11.10 14.77
CA VAL A 468 -17.69 11.58 14.04
C VAL A 468 -16.44 11.19 14.81
N HIS A 469 -15.51 10.50 14.16
CA HIS A 469 -14.23 10.08 14.77
C HIS A 469 -13.07 10.82 14.12
N LEU A 470 -12.08 11.21 14.94
CA LEU A 470 -10.76 11.62 14.47
C LEU A 470 -9.82 10.43 14.54
N TYR A 471 -9.51 9.86 13.38
CA TYR A 471 -8.50 8.81 13.21
C TYR A 471 -7.11 9.45 13.08
N TYR A 472 -6.07 8.83 13.63
CA TYR A 472 -4.72 9.42 13.64
C TYR A 472 -3.61 8.36 13.63
N THR A 473 -2.39 8.75 13.23
CA THR A 473 -1.26 7.81 13.00
C THR A 473 -0.08 8.01 13.96
N THR A 474 -0.11 9.03 14.83
CA THR A 474 1.03 9.41 15.69
C THR A 474 1.44 8.35 16.71
N ASP A 475 0.47 7.56 17.16
CA ASP A 475 0.63 6.44 18.10
C ASP A 475 0.64 5.06 17.41
N ASN A 476 0.76 5.00 16.07
CA ASN A 476 0.86 3.71 15.38
C ASN A 476 2.19 3.01 15.68
N SER A 477 2.20 1.69 15.58
CA SER A 477 3.44 0.91 15.70
C SER A 477 4.27 0.95 14.41
N ARG A 478 5.60 0.78 14.53
CA ARG A 478 6.49 0.51 13.37
C ARG A 478 6.29 -0.90 12.78
N VAL A 479 5.59 -1.77 13.50
CA VAL A 479 5.20 -3.12 13.06
C VAL A 479 3.74 -3.09 12.63
N TYR A 480 3.48 -3.48 11.37
CA TYR A 480 2.15 -3.47 10.76
C TYR A 480 1.11 -4.18 11.62
N HIS A 481 0.01 -3.48 11.93
CA HIS A 481 -1.13 -3.96 12.74
C HIS A 481 -0.76 -4.60 14.09
N LYS A 482 0.41 -4.27 14.68
CA LYS A 482 0.74 -4.69 16.06
C LYS A 482 -0.19 -4.07 17.10
N GLU A 483 -0.81 -2.94 16.76
CA GLU A 483 -1.71 -2.19 17.61
C GLU A 483 -3.05 -1.96 16.91
N GLU A 484 -4.12 -1.83 17.70
CA GLU A 484 -5.44 -1.44 17.21
C GLU A 484 -5.43 -0.02 16.63
N LEU A 485 -6.36 0.23 15.70
CA LEU A 485 -6.59 1.54 15.08
C LEU A 485 -6.79 2.63 16.13
N LYS A 486 -6.07 3.75 15.97
CA LYS A 486 -6.14 4.89 16.89
C LYS A 486 -7.23 5.88 16.45
N SER A 487 -8.18 6.14 17.34
CA SER A 487 -9.20 7.17 17.16
C SER A 487 -9.79 7.62 18.49
N PHE A 488 -10.52 8.74 18.46
CA PHE A 488 -11.49 9.11 19.47
C PHE A 488 -12.65 9.87 18.81
N GLU A 489 -13.79 9.89 19.50
CA GLU A 489 -14.98 10.61 19.07
C GLU A 489 -14.76 12.12 19.21
N ILE A 490 -15.18 12.88 18.20
CA ILE A 490 -15.23 14.34 18.19
C ILE A 490 -16.70 14.73 18.35
N GLN A 491 -16.99 15.52 19.39
CA GLN A 491 -18.33 16.06 19.58
C GLN A 491 -18.69 16.99 18.41
N THR A 492 -19.96 17.02 18.03
CA THR A 492 -20.44 17.74 16.83
C THR A 492 -19.98 19.20 16.81
N GLU A 493 -20.08 19.89 17.95
CA GLU A 493 -19.64 21.28 18.21
C GLU A 493 -18.15 21.55 17.97
N HIS A 494 -17.31 20.51 17.90
CA HIS A 494 -15.87 20.61 17.63
C HIS A 494 -15.47 20.21 16.20
N THR A 495 -16.41 19.71 15.39
CA THR A 495 -16.13 19.15 14.05
C THR A 495 -15.55 20.21 13.12
N ASP A 496 -16.23 21.34 12.98
CA ASP A 496 -15.82 22.49 12.16
C ASP A 496 -14.42 23.00 12.53
N ALA A 497 -14.05 22.93 13.82
CA ALA A 497 -12.74 23.37 14.30
C ALA A 497 -11.61 22.40 13.95
N VAL A 498 -11.88 21.09 14.00
CA VAL A 498 -10.92 20.07 13.54
C VAL A 498 -10.79 20.11 12.01
N GLU A 499 -11.89 20.27 11.28
CA GLU A 499 -11.89 20.45 9.82
C GLU A 499 -11.10 21.71 9.41
N PHE A 500 -11.35 22.85 10.06
CA PHE A 500 -10.59 24.09 9.87
C PHE A 500 -9.09 23.91 10.10
N LEU A 501 -8.68 23.18 11.16
CA LEU A 501 -7.27 22.86 11.43
C LEU A 501 -6.64 21.98 10.34
N ILE A 502 -7.36 20.96 9.86
CA ILE A 502 -6.91 20.05 8.80
C ILE A 502 -6.71 20.82 7.48
N HIS A 503 -7.63 21.72 7.13
CA HIS A 503 -7.54 22.52 5.90
C HIS A 503 -6.57 23.70 6.00
N SER A 504 -6.27 24.21 7.20
CA SER A 504 -5.29 25.28 7.41
C SER A 504 -3.83 24.82 7.23
N TYR A 505 -3.55 23.51 7.31
CA TYR A 505 -2.21 22.95 7.14
C TYR A 505 -1.57 23.36 5.78
N PRO A 506 -0.32 23.86 5.74
CA PRO A 506 0.72 23.81 6.79
C PRO A 506 0.81 25.06 7.67
N ASN A 507 -0.13 26.00 7.57
CA ASN A 507 -0.08 27.28 8.27
C ASN A 507 -0.41 27.10 9.75
N PHE A 508 0.12 27.99 10.57
CA PHE A 508 -0.32 28.16 11.94
C PHE A 508 -1.60 29.00 12.00
N VAL A 509 -2.44 28.71 12.99
CA VAL A 509 -3.64 29.47 13.36
C VAL A 509 -3.64 29.67 14.86
N THR A 510 -4.18 30.78 15.36
CA THR A 510 -4.34 30.96 16.81
C THR A 510 -5.46 30.05 17.33
N VAL A 511 -5.31 29.54 18.56
CA VAL A 511 -6.39 28.84 19.28
C VAL A 511 -7.66 29.69 19.34
N GLY A 512 -7.52 31.01 19.53
CA GLY A 512 -8.62 31.96 19.50
C GLY A 512 -9.33 32.07 18.14
N GLY A 513 -8.70 31.64 17.04
CA GLY A 513 -9.29 31.57 15.71
C GLY A 513 -10.09 30.30 15.41
N LEU A 514 -10.08 29.30 16.31
CA LEU A 514 -10.87 28.07 16.13
C LEU A 514 -12.38 28.37 16.18
N PRO A 515 -13.20 27.82 15.26
CA PRO A 515 -14.65 27.96 15.27
C PRO A 515 -15.29 27.03 16.31
N CYS A 516 -15.12 27.37 17.60
CA CYS A 516 -15.89 26.79 18.72
C CYS A 516 -16.64 27.89 19.48
N ASP A 517 -17.73 27.54 20.17
CA ASP A 517 -18.66 28.49 20.80
C ASP A 517 -18.01 29.38 21.87
N SER A 518 -17.16 28.83 22.75
CA SER A 518 -16.46 29.60 23.79
C SER A 518 -14.94 29.53 23.68
N ALA A 519 -14.26 30.49 24.32
CA ALA A 519 -12.79 30.47 24.43
C ALA A 519 -12.27 29.27 25.24
N GLN A 520 -13.09 28.74 26.17
CA GLN A 520 -12.73 27.56 26.96
C GLN A 520 -12.70 26.31 26.08
N ASP A 521 -13.69 26.14 25.21
CA ASP A 521 -13.79 24.98 24.31
C ASP A 521 -12.66 24.97 23.28
N ARG A 522 -12.28 26.15 22.77
CA ARG A 522 -11.12 26.30 21.87
C ARG A 522 -9.83 25.84 22.52
N ILE A 523 -9.60 26.22 23.78
CA ILE A 523 -8.41 25.82 24.55
C ILE A 523 -8.46 24.31 24.85
N ALA A 524 -9.57 23.80 25.36
CA ALA A 524 -9.72 22.37 25.70
C ALA A 524 -9.56 21.45 24.47
N LEU A 525 -10.10 21.84 23.31
CA LEU A 525 -9.90 21.12 22.05
C LEU A 525 -8.43 21.14 21.61
N ALA A 526 -7.76 22.29 21.72
CA ALA A 526 -6.34 22.41 21.38
C ALA A 526 -5.45 21.55 22.32
N GLU A 527 -5.71 21.59 23.62
CA GLU A 527 -5.02 20.76 24.63
C GLU A 527 -5.20 19.27 24.33
N LEU A 528 -6.44 18.81 24.09
CA LEU A 528 -6.73 17.42 23.73
C LEU A 528 -5.98 16.98 22.46
N LEU A 529 -6.01 17.79 21.39
CA LEU A 529 -5.30 17.48 20.15
C LEU A 529 -3.78 17.48 20.34
N PHE A 530 -3.26 18.31 21.23
CA PHE A 530 -1.83 18.40 21.55
C PHE A 530 -1.37 17.17 22.33
N GLU A 531 -2.12 16.75 23.36
CA GLU A 531 -1.87 15.54 24.14
C GLU A 531 -1.84 14.26 23.28
N LYS A 532 -2.70 14.19 22.25
CA LYS A 532 -2.70 13.11 21.24
C LYS A 532 -1.56 13.22 20.22
N GLY A 533 -0.74 14.26 20.30
CA GLY A 533 0.34 14.56 19.36
C GLY A 533 -0.14 14.95 17.95
N ILE A 534 -1.44 15.23 17.77
CA ILE A 534 -2.05 15.51 16.47
C ILE A 534 -1.72 16.92 15.99
N ILE A 535 -1.58 17.88 16.92
CA ILE A 535 -1.11 19.23 16.65
C ILE A 535 0.26 19.52 17.28
N ARG A 536 0.87 20.61 16.84
CA ARG A 536 2.06 21.23 17.44
C ARG A 536 1.86 22.74 17.58
N THR A 537 2.59 23.34 18.51
CA THR A 537 2.66 24.79 18.71
C THR A 537 3.70 25.45 17.79
N ALA A 538 3.64 26.77 17.63
CA ALA A 538 4.65 27.54 16.91
C ALA A 538 5.97 27.67 17.70
N GLU A 539 5.87 27.91 19.00
CA GLU A 539 6.99 27.94 19.95
C GLU A 539 7.00 26.68 20.82
N PRO A 540 8.13 26.31 21.45
CA PRO A 540 8.16 25.23 22.44
C PRO A 540 7.14 25.48 23.56
N PRO A 541 6.49 24.44 24.12
CA PRO A 541 5.36 24.63 25.02
C PRO A 541 5.79 25.31 26.33
N GLN A 542 5.09 26.37 26.70
CA GLN A 542 5.34 27.07 27.96
C GLN A 542 4.80 26.25 29.14
N ILE A 543 5.60 26.16 30.20
CA ILE A 543 5.28 25.43 31.43
C ILE A 543 4.28 26.23 32.25
N ALA A 544 3.26 25.55 32.79
CA ALA A 544 2.19 26.14 33.62
C ALA A 544 2.60 26.39 35.08
#